data_AF-A0A7K2ITV6-F1
#
_entry.id   AF-A0A7K2ITV6-F1
#
_cell.length_a   1.000
_cell.length_b   1.000
_cell.length_c   1.000
_cell.angle_alpha   90.00
_cell.angle_beta   90.00
_cell.angle_gamma   90.00
#
_symmetry.space_group_name_H-M   'P 1'
#
loop_
_entity.id
_entity.type
_entity.pdbx_description
1 polymer ?
#
loop_
_entity_poly.entity_id
_entity_poly.type
_entity_poly.pdbx_seq_one_letter_code
_entity_poly.pdbx_strand_id
1 'polypeptide(L)' 'MSLEEASRQLEAAVHDARVAFDCILLDEVDRAHTNAITARAAVDAAEYALRVELERREAGEEDSSETAESD' A
#
# COMPACT_ATOMS: atom_id res chain seq x y z
N MET A 1 -4.01 5.24 -9.22
CA MET A 1 -2.86 5.26 -8.30
C MET A 1 -1.74 4.45 -8.96
N SER A 2 -0.47 4.86 -8.87
CA SER A 2 0.65 4.17 -9.55
C SER A 2 1.45 3.30 -8.56
N LEU A 3 2.27 2.37 -9.08
CA LEU A 3 3.22 1.60 -8.25
C LEU A 3 4.27 2.47 -7.55
N GLU A 4 4.63 3.61 -8.15
CA GLU A 4 5.51 4.59 -7.52
C GLU A 4 4.82 5.21 -6.29
N GLU A 5 3.53 5.54 -6.41
CA GLU A 5 2.76 6.03 -5.27
C GLU A 5 2.62 4.95 -4.19
N ALA A 6 2.40 3.68 -4.57
CA ALA A 6 2.38 2.57 -3.61
C ALA A 6 3.70 2.49 -2.81
N SER A 7 4.84 2.67 -3.49
CA SER A 7 6.17 2.65 -2.86
C SER A 7 6.33 3.82 -1.88
N ARG A 8 5.95 5.04 -2.28
CA ARG A 8 5.99 6.23 -1.41
C ARG A 8 5.09 6.08 -0.18
N GLN A 9 3.90 5.52 -0.35
CA GLN A 9 2.98 5.25 0.76
C GLN A 9 3.57 4.20 1.72
N LEU A 10 4.21 3.14 1.22
CA LEU A 10 4.89 2.16 2.08
C LEU A 10 6.07 2.77 2.84
N GLU A 11 6.84 3.66 2.24
CA GLU A 11 7.91 4.39 2.94
C GLU A 11 7.35 5.24 4.09
N ALA A 12 6.26 5.98 3.84
CA ALA A 12 5.57 6.75 4.87
C ALA A 12 5.01 5.85 5.98
N ALA A 13 4.40 4.71 5.62
CA ALA A 13 3.89 3.75 6.59
C ALA A 13 4.99 3.19 7.51
N VAL A 14 6.15 2.84 6.95
CA VAL A 14 7.31 2.34 7.72
C VAL A 14 7.84 3.43 8.65
N HIS A 15 7.91 4.68 8.17
CA HIS A 15 8.32 5.81 9.00
C HIS A 15 7.36 5.99 10.19
N ASP A 16 6.05 6.08 9.93
CA ASP A 16 5.06 6.33 10.96
C ASP A 16 4.96 5.17 11.96
N ALA A 17 5.10 3.93 11.49
CA ALA A 17 5.17 2.76 12.37
C ALA A 17 6.38 2.80 13.32
N ARG A 18 7.54 3.28 12.85
CA ARG A 18 8.73 3.48 13.69
C ARG A 18 8.52 4.59 14.71
N VAL A 19 7.97 5.73 14.29
CA VAL A 19 7.64 6.82 15.23
C VAL A 19 6.64 6.35 16.28
N ALA A 20 5.62 5.57 15.90
CA ALA A 20 4.66 5.02 16.85
C ALA A 20 5.32 4.10 17.87
N PHE A 21 6.23 3.22 17.43
CA PHE A 21 7.01 2.35 18.31
C PHE A 21 7.87 3.13 19.30
N ASP A 22 8.61 4.15 18.83
CA ASP A 22 9.45 4.97 19.70
C ASP A 22 8.61 5.78 20.71
N CYS A 23 7.47 6.32 20.30
CA CYS A 23 6.55 7.03 21.21
C CYS A 23 6.00 6.12 22.34
N ILE A 24 5.81 4.82 22.09
CA ILE A 24 5.42 3.86 23.15
C ILE A 24 6.50 3.78 24.24
N LEU A 25 7.78 3.76 23.84
CA LEU A 25 8.90 3.70 24.79
C LEU A 25 9.08 4.98 25.60
N LEU A 26 8.53 6.10 25.11
CA LEU A 26 8.55 7.41 25.75
C LEU A 26 7.27 7.72 26.55
N ASP A 27 6.33 6.77 26.65
CA ASP A 27 4.99 6.95 27.26
C ASP A 27 4.15 8.06 26.58
N GLU A 28 4.42 8.35 25.31
CA GLU A 28 3.70 9.33 24.49
C GLU A 28 2.53 8.67 23.71
N VAL A 29 1.58 8.09 24.44
CA VAL A 29 0.53 7.22 23.87
C VAL A 29 -0.34 7.91 22.81
N ASP A 30 -0.69 9.19 22.99
CA ASP A 30 -1.50 9.94 22.01
C ASP A 30 -0.77 10.11 20.67
N ARG A 31 0.55 10.35 20.73
CA ARG A 31 1.40 10.45 19.53
C ARG A 31 1.58 9.08 18.89
N ALA A 32 1.79 8.03 19.69
CA ALA A 32 1.86 6.67 19.17
C ALA A 32 0.58 6.29 18.41
N HIS A 33 -0.59 6.56 19.00
CA HIS A 33 -1.88 6.27 18.38
C HIS A 33 -2.08 7.02 17.06
N THR A 34 -1.73 8.31 17.03
CA THR A 34 -1.83 9.12 15.80
C THR A 34 -0.98 8.54 14.67
N ASN A 35 0.29 8.22 14.95
CA ASN A 35 1.19 7.66 13.94
C ASN A 35 0.78 6.24 13.53
N ALA A 36 0.19 5.45 14.43
CA ALA A 36 -0.37 4.13 14.06
C ALA A 36 -1.55 4.26 13.09
N ILE A 37 -2.40 5.28 13.25
CA ILE A 37 -3.51 5.57 12.32
C ILE A 37 -2.98 5.97 10.95
N THR A 38 -2.00 6.87 10.89
CA THR A 38 -1.44 7.34 9.61
C THR A 38 -0.69 6.23 8.89
N ALA A 39 0.06 5.39 9.62
CA ALA A 39 0.69 4.21 9.07
C ALA A 39 -0.33 3.26 8.43
N ARG A 40 -1.45 2.99 9.12
CA ARG A 40 -2.52 2.14 8.56
C ARG A 40 -3.12 2.74 7.28
N ALA A 41 -3.43 4.02 7.28
CA ALA A 41 -3.99 4.68 6.10
C ALA A 41 -3.04 4.63 4.89
N ALA A 42 -1.74 4.77 5.12
CA ALA A 42 -0.72 4.66 4.08
C ALA A 42 -0.59 3.22 3.55
N VAL A 43 -0.67 2.20 4.42
CA VAL A 43 -0.74 0.78 3.99
C VAL A 43 -1.98 0.52 3.15
N ASP A 44 -3.15 1.02 3.55
CA ASP A 44 -4.41 0.83 2.80
C ASP A 44 -4.31 1.48 1.40
N ALA A 45 -3.67 2.66 1.30
CA ALA A 45 -3.43 3.31 0.01
C ALA A 45 -2.46 2.52 -0.88
N ALA A 46 -1.38 1.97 -0.30
CA ALA A 46 -0.43 1.14 -1.02
C ALA A 46 -1.07 -0.17 -1.50
N GLU A 47 -1.84 -0.84 -0.65
CA GLU A 47 -2.60 -2.04 -0.99
C GLU A 47 -3.56 -1.77 -2.15
N TYR A 48 -4.30 -0.66 -2.09
CA TYR A 48 -5.22 -0.29 -3.16
C TYR A 48 -4.50 -0.14 -4.51
N ALA A 49 -3.35 0.52 -4.53
CA ALA A 49 -2.55 0.69 -5.74
C ALA A 49 -2.02 -0.65 -6.29
N LEU A 50 -1.59 -1.55 -5.41
CA LEU A 50 -1.13 -2.89 -5.78
C LEU A 50 -2.27 -3.74 -6.35
N ARG A 51 -3.44 -3.72 -5.71
CA ARG A 51 -4.63 -4.44 -6.16
C ARG A 51 -5.07 -3.99 -7.55
N VAL A 52 -5.12 -2.68 -7.80
CA VAL A 52 -5.44 -2.13 -9.13
C VAL A 52 -4.45 -2.60 -10.20
N GLU A 53 -3.16 -2.67 -9.87
CA GLU A 53 -2.15 -3.16 -10.81
C GLU A 53 -2.26 -4.68 -11.05
N LEU A 54 -2.61 -5.47 -10.03
CA LEU A 54 -2.88 -6.90 -10.20
C LEU A 54 -4.07 -7.13 -11.13
N GLU A 55 -5.20 -6.48 -10.86
CA GLU A 55 -6.41 -6.54 -11.70
C GLU A 55 -6.11 -6.15 -13.15
N ARG A 56 -5.26 -5.12 -13.36
CA ARG A 56 -4.83 -4.71 -14.70
C ARG A 56 -4.03 -5.79 -15.43
N ARG A 57 -3.15 -6.51 -14.73
CA ARG A 57 -2.34 -7.57 -15.33
C ARG A 57 -3.19 -8.77 -15.70
N GLU A 58 -4.11 -9.16 -14.81
CA GLU A 58 -5.06 -10.24 -15.07
C GLU A 58 -5.93 -9.93 -16.30
N ALA A 59 -6.49 -8.72 -16.40
CA ALA A 59 -7.26 -8.32 -17.58
C ALA A 59 -6.43 -8.28 -18.88
N GLY A 60 -5.13 -7.99 -18.80
CA GLY A 60 -4.23 -8.03 -19.96
C GLY A 60 -3.84 -9.44 -20.40
N GLU A 61 -3.84 -10.39 -19.47
CA GLU A 61 -3.61 -11.82 -19.76
C GLU A 61 -4.84 -12.44 -20.45
N GLU A 62 -6.05 -12.07 -20.04
CA GLU A 62 -7.31 -12.53 -20.64
C GLU A 62 -7.44 -12.13 -22.13
N ASP A 63 -7.16 -10.86 -22.48
CA ASP A 63 -7.22 -10.34 -23.87
C ASP A 63 -6.20 -11.04 -24.81
N SER A 64 -5.05 -11.44 -24.26
CA SER A 64 -4.04 -12.20 -25.02
C SER A 64 -4.43 -13.64 -25.29
N SER A 65 -5.31 -14.22 -24.46
CA SER A 65 -5.77 -15.60 -24.58
C SER A 65 -6.94 -15.76 -25.57
N GLU A 66 -7.88 -14.82 -25.60
CA GLU A 66 -9.00 -14.82 -26.57
C GLU A 66 -8.53 -14.62 -28.02
N THR A 67 -7.44 -13.87 -28.22
CA THR A 67 -6.84 -13.67 -29.55
C THR A 67 -6.15 -14.95 -30.06
N ALA A 68 -5.60 -15.78 -29.16
CA ALA A 68 -4.88 -17.00 -29.52
C ALA A 68 -5.80 -18.21 -29.81
N GLU A 69 -7.04 -18.22 -29.29
CA GLU A 69 -8.04 -19.27 -29.57
C GLU A 69 -8.87 -18.99 -30.85
N SER A 70 -8.71 -17.81 -31.48
CA SER A 70 -9.43 -17.44 -32.71
C SER A 70 -8.63 -17.61 -34.02
N ASP A 71 -7.41 -18.17 -33.97
CA ASP A 71 -6.54 -18.44 -35.15
C ASP A 71 -6.50 -19.93 -35.54
#